data_AF-A0A452XHH5-F1
#
_entry.id   AF-A0A452XHH5-F1
#
_cell.length_a   1.000
_cell.length_b   1.000
_cell.length_c   1.000
_cell.angle_alpha   90.00
_cell.angle_beta   90.00
_cell.angle_gamma   90.00
#
_symmetry.space_group_name_H-M   'P 1'
#
loop_
_entity.id
_entity.type
_entity.pdbx_description
1 polymer ?
#
loop_
_entity_poly.entity_id
_entity_poly.type
_entity_poly.pdbx_seq_one_letter_code
_entity_poly.pdbx_strand_id
1 'polypeptide(L)'
;CHGELPAYIKTNLTDFICFLLQNIVSTVNLDCRLDLKQIALQARNAEYNPKRFAAVIMRIRDPKTTALIFASGKMVCTGAKSEEHSKLAARKVKFNGHTIFWLMPRNVH
;
A
#
# COMPACT_ATOMS: atom_id res chain seq x y z
N CYS A 1 -7.09 15.81 26.30
CA CYS A 1 -5.84 16.55 26.55
C CYS A 1 -5.16 16.83 25.22
N HIS A 2 -4.92 18.12 24.94
CA HIS A 2 -4.06 18.72 23.92
C HIS A 2 -4.05 18.12 22.49
N GLY A 3 -4.81 18.78 21.62
CA GLY A 3 -4.55 18.78 20.18
C GLY A 3 -4.88 20.18 19.67
N GLU A 4 -3.93 21.10 19.80
CA GLU A 4 -4.03 22.45 19.27
C GLU A 4 -4.21 22.39 17.74
N LEU A 5 -5.32 22.94 17.26
CA LEU A 5 -5.49 23.25 15.84
C LEU A 5 -4.51 24.39 15.52
N PRO A 6 -3.70 24.29 14.45
CA PRO A 6 -2.80 25.38 14.10
C PRO A 6 -3.62 26.58 13.63
N ALA A 7 -3.19 27.76 14.06
CA ALA A 7 -3.78 29.04 13.72
C ALA A 7 -3.74 29.28 12.20
N TYR A 8 -4.83 28.98 11.51
CA TYR A 8 -5.04 29.45 10.13
C TYR A 8 -5.61 30.87 10.19
N ILE A 9 -4.83 31.78 9.62
CA ILE A 9 -4.94 33.24 9.66
C ILE A 9 -6.33 33.73 9.25
N LYS A 10 -6.90 34.63 10.07
CA LYS A 10 -8.00 35.53 9.71
C LYS A 10 -7.53 36.45 8.58
N THR A 11 -8.00 36.26 7.35
CA THR A 11 -8.24 37.35 6.39
C THR A 11 -9.11 36.87 5.22
N ASN A 12 -10.29 37.47 5.11
CA ASN A 12 -11.16 37.65 3.94
C ASN A 12 -11.67 36.43 3.16
N LEU A 13 -12.99 36.47 2.94
CA LEU A 13 -13.77 35.59 2.08
C LEU A 13 -13.17 35.50 0.67
N THR A 14 -12.56 34.36 0.38
CA THR A 14 -12.66 33.68 -0.91
C THR A 14 -12.88 32.23 -0.54
N ASP A 15 -13.98 31.61 -1.00
CA ASP A 15 -14.34 30.23 -0.68
C ASP A 15 -13.14 29.30 -0.86
N PHE A 16 -12.52 28.91 0.26
CA PHE A 16 -11.37 28.01 0.24
C PHE A 16 -11.87 26.62 -0.10
N ILE A 17 -11.79 26.26 -1.39
CA ILE A 17 -12.03 24.89 -1.82
C ILE A 17 -10.89 24.02 -1.27
N CYS A 18 -11.19 23.26 -0.21
CA CYS A 18 -10.26 22.29 0.37
C CYS A 18 -10.37 20.96 -0.38
N PHE A 19 -9.34 20.62 -1.15
CA PHE A 19 -9.27 19.33 -1.83
C PHE A 19 -8.65 18.28 -0.90
N LEU A 20 -9.42 17.21 -0.64
CA LEU A 20 -8.97 16.07 0.16
C LEU A 20 -8.69 14.87 -0.73
N LEU A 21 -7.44 14.39 -0.73
CA LEU A 21 -7.06 13.17 -1.42
C LEU A 21 -7.77 11.96 -0.80
N GLN A 22 -8.58 11.27 -1.61
CA GLN A 22 -9.33 10.09 -1.18
C GLN A 22 -8.57 8.79 -1.44
N ASN A 23 -7.82 8.74 -2.54
CA ASN A 23 -7.09 7.56 -2.95
C ASN A 23 -5.95 7.91 -3.90
N ILE A 24 -4.79 7.32 -3.67
CA ILE A 24 -3.64 7.34 -4.56
C ILE A 24 -3.39 5.89 -4.98
N VAL A 25 -3.27 5.70 -6.29
CA VAL A 25 -2.84 4.45 -6.90
C VAL A 25 -1.42 4.63 -7.39
N SER A 26 -0.51 3.78 -6.91
CA SER A 26 0.88 3.75 -7.38
C SER A 26 1.20 2.40 -7.99
N THR A 27 2.10 2.40 -8.97
CA THR A 27 2.59 1.17 -9.60
C THR A 27 4.09 1.09 -9.39
N VAL A 28 4.57 -0.11 -9.08
CA VAL A 28 5.98 -0.43 -8.90
C VAL A 28 6.32 -1.54 -9.88
N ASN A 29 7.46 -1.41 -10.54
CA ASN A 29 8.02 -2.49 -11.35
C ASN A 29 9.20 -3.11 -10.59
N LEU A 30 9.17 -4.42 -10.43
CA LEU A 30 10.19 -5.19 -9.74
C LEU A 30 11.21 -5.81 -10.71
N ASP A 31 10.94 -5.71 -12.01
CA ASP A 31 11.80 -6.21 -13.10
C ASP A 31 12.24 -7.67 -12.95
N CYS A 32 11.42 -8.48 -12.27
CA CYS A 32 11.66 -9.90 -12.07
C CYS A 32 10.37 -10.72 -12.19
N ARG A 33 10.50 -11.98 -12.63
CA ARG A 33 9.39 -12.94 -12.66
C ARG A 33 9.13 -13.44 -11.25
N LEU A 34 7.87 -13.48 -10.84
CA LEU A 34 7.46 -13.87 -9.49
C LEU A 34 6.61 -15.14 -9.51
N ASP A 35 6.93 -16.09 -8.63
CA ASP A 35 6.07 -17.23 -8.38
C ASP A 35 4.98 -16.85 -7.36
N LEU A 36 3.80 -16.52 -7.89
CA LEU A 36 2.64 -16.13 -7.09
C LEU A 36 2.15 -17.22 -6.13
N LYS A 37 2.34 -18.50 -6.47
CA LYS A 37 1.95 -19.61 -5.58
C LYS A 37 2.83 -19.63 -4.35
N GLN A 38 4.15 -19.52 -4.53
CA GLN A 38 5.07 -19.48 -3.40
C GLN A 38 4.87 -18.25 -2.53
N ILE A 39 4.63 -17.09 -3.15
CA ILE A 39 4.32 -15.85 -2.41
C ILE A 39 3.06 -16.02 -1.57
N ALA A 40 1.99 -16.58 -2.13
CA ALA A 40 0.74 -16.80 -1.42
C ALA A 40 0.88 -17.81 -0.27
N LEU A 41 1.72 -18.85 -0.43
CA LEU A 41 1.99 -19.82 0.62
C LEU A 41 2.80 -19.23 1.79
N GLN A 42 3.74 -18.31 1.51
CA GLN A 42 4.58 -17.69 2.52
C GLN A 42 3.91 -16.50 3.23
N ALA A 43 3.03 -15.78 2.55
CA ALA A 43 2.39 -14.58 3.09
C ALA A 43 1.03 -14.91 3.74
N ARG A 44 0.95 -14.83 5.08
CA ARG A 44 -0.29 -15.10 5.84
C ARG A 44 -1.50 -14.22 5.46
N ASN A 45 -1.26 -13.01 4.96
CA ASN A 45 -2.30 -12.03 4.60
C ASN A 45 -2.40 -11.83 3.07
N ALA A 46 -2.13 -12.90 2.31
CA ALA A 46 -2.23 -12.90 0.86
C ALA A 46 -3.39 -13.80 0.40
N GLU A 47 -4.22 -13.27 -0.49
CA GLU A 47 -5.27 -14.02 -1.18
C GLU A 47 -4.80 -14.27 -2.61
N TYR A 48 -4.76 -15.55 -3.02
CA TYR A 48 -4.41 -15.93 -4.39
C TYR A 48 -5.35 -17.02 -4.90
N ASN A 49 -6.08 -16.70 -5.97
CA ASN A 49 -6.89 -17.67 -6.69
C ASN A 49 -6.74 -17.40 -8.20
N PRO A 50 -5.87 -18.13 -8.92
CA PRO A 50 -5.60 -17.86 -10.33
C PRO A 50 -6.82 -18.05 -11.24
N LYS A 51 -7.84 -18.81 -10.80
CA LYS A 51 -9.10 -18.94 -11.55
C LYS A 51 -9.98 -17.69 -11.44
N ARG A 52 -9.84 -16.93 -10.36
CA ARG A 52 -10.62 -15.71 -10.09
C ARG A 52 -9.88 -14.45 -10.53
N PHE A 53 -8.58 -14.37 -10.22
CA PHE A 53 -7.77 -13.19 -10.51
C PHE A 53 -6.30 -13.56 -10.63
N ALA A 54 -5.62 -13.02 -11.66
CA ALA A 54 -4.24 -13.39 -12.01
C ALA A 54 -3.15 -12.73 -11.15
N ALA A 55 -3.53 -12.10 -10.03
CA ALA A 55 -2.62 -11.42 -9.12
C ALA A 55 -2.84 -11.90 -7.67
N VAL A 56 -1.78 -11.81 -6.87
CA VAL A 56 -1.88 -11.97 -5.42
C VAL A 56 -2.41 -10.66 -4.85
N ILE A 57 -3.50 -10.75 -4.09
CA ILE A 57 -4.10 -9.62 -3.38
C ILE A 57 -3.56 -9.63 -1.95
N MET A 58 -3.08 -8.48 -1.51
CA MET A 58 -2.34 -8.39 -0.27
C MET A 58 -2.76 -7.15 0.50
N ARG A 59 -3.19 -7.32 1.75
CA ARG A 59 -3.73 -6.23 2.57
C ARG A 59 -2.71 -5.77 3.61
N ILE A 60 -2.40 -4.49 3.59
CA ILE A 60 -1.51 -3.82 4.55
C ILE A 60 -2.40 -3.04 5.52
N ARG A 61 -2.20 -3.22 6.83
CA ARG A 61 -3.02 -2.57 7.86
C ARG A 61 -2.62 -1.12 8.10
N ASP A 62 -1.32 -0.88 8.17
CA ASP A 62 -0.74 0.42 8.40
C ASP A 62 0.36 0.65 7.37
N PRO A 63 0.27 1.67 6.49
CA PRO A 63 -0.96 2.41 6.17
C PRO A 63 -2.01 1.45 5.57
N LYS A 64 -3.31 1.76 5.73
CA LYS A 64 -4.40 0.91 5.23
C LYS A 64 -4.43 0.91 3.70
N THR A 65 -3.74 -0.06 3.09
CA THR A 65 -3.57 -0.13 1.63
C THR A 65 -3.69 -1.57 1.13
N THR A 66 -3.95 -1.73 -0.16
CA THR A 66 -3.96 -3.03 -0.83
C THR A 66 -2.88 -3.05 -1.90
N ALA A 67 -2.04 -4.09 -1.90
CA ALA A 67 -1.08 -4.36 -2.96
C ALA A 67 -1.59 -5.52 -3.82
N LEU A 68 -1.48 -5.35 -5.14
CA LEU A 68 -1.77 -6.37 -6.15
C LEU A 68 -0.46 -6.72 -6.81
N ILE A 69 -0.04 -7.98 -6.75
CA ILE A 69 1.26 -8.43 -7.26
C ILE A 69 1.02 -9.39 -8.43
N PHE A 70 1.60 -9.07 -9.58
CA PHE A 70 1.48 -9.85 -10.81
C PHE A 70 2.74 -10.68 -11.04
N ALA A 71 2.58 -11.84 -11.71
CA ALA A 71 3.69 -12.75 -12.03
C ALA A 71 4.78 -12.09 -12.90
N SER A 72 4.44 -10.99 -13.58
CA SER A 72 5.35 -10.19 -14.39
C SER A 72 6.31 -9.32 -13.59
N GLY A 73 6.17 -9.25 -12.26
CA GLY A 73 6.93 -8.31 -11.43
C GLY A 73 6.29 -6.92 -11.32
N LYS A 74 5.14 -6.70 -11.97
CA LYS A 74 4.35 -5.49 -11.73
C LYS A 74 3.64 -5.60 -10.38
N MET A 75 3.66 -4.53 -9.61
CA MET A 75 2.89 -4.39 -8.38
C MET A 75 2.08 -3.10 -8.43
N VAL A 76 0.82 -3.16 -8.01
CA VAL A 76 -0.06 -1.98 -7.90
C VAL A 76 -0.44 -1.81 -6.44
N CYS A 77 -0.26 -0.61 -5.88
CA CYS A 77 -0.66 -0.27 -4.53
C CYS A 77 -1.80 0.75 -4.55
N THR A 78 -2.87 0.51 -3.78
CA THR A 78 -4.06 1.35 -3.71
C THR A 78 -4.52 1.57 -2.26
N GLY A 79 -5.33 2.60 -2.04
CA GLY A 79 -5.92 2.91 -0.73
C GLY A 79 -5.15 3.94 0.10
N ALA A 80 -4.03 4.46 -0.42
CA ALA A 80 -3.27 5.49 0.26
C ALA A 80 -3.96 6.86 0.11
N LYS A 81 -4.00 7.66 1.18
CA LYS A 81 -4.55 9.03 1.17
C LYS A 81 -3.48 10.13 1.04
N SER A 82 -2.21 9.73 1.06
CA SER A 82 -1.07 10.62 0.85
C SER A 82 -0.01 9.90 0.02
N GLU A 83 0.82 10.67 -0.68
CA GLU A 83 1.91 10.13 -1.47
C GLU A 83 2.92 9.38 -0.60
N GLU A 84 3.20 9.91 0.59
CA GLU A 84 4.09 9.30 1.58
C GLU A 84 3.59 7.94 2.05
N HIS A 85 2.29 7.80 2.32
CA HIS A 85 1.68 6.51 2.66
C HIS A 85 1.78 5.52 1.50
N SER A 86 1.58 5.98 0.27
CA SER A 86 1.72 5.14 -0.92
C SER A 86 3.15 4.62 -1.07
N LYS A 87 4.14 5.49 -0.93
CA LYS A 87 5.57 5.13 -0.97
C LYS A 87 5.94 4.19 0.19
N LEU A 88 5.42 4.43 1.40
CA LEU A 88 5.66 3.58 2.56
C LEU A 88 5.07 2.18 2.38
N ALA A 89 3.84 2.08 1.87
CA ALA A 89 3.19 0.82 1.56
C ALA A 89 3.98 0.01 0.52
N ALA A 90 4.40 0.67 -0.57
CA ALA A 90 5.25 0.05 -1.59
C ALA A 90 6.56 -0.48 -1.01
N ARG A 91 7.22 0.28 -0.12
CA ARG A 91 8.48 -0.15 0.53
C ARG A 91 8.30 -1.26 1.56
N LYS A 92 7.12 -1.38 2.18
CA LYS A 92 6.81 -2.48 3.13
C LYS A 92 6.80 -3.83 2.43
N VAL A 93 6.54 -3.86 1.12
CA VAL A 93 6.68 -5.04 0.28
C VAL A 93 8.12 -5.11 -0.24
N LYS A 94 9.03 -5.73 0.53
CA LYS A 94 10.42 -5.97 0.08
C LYS A 94 10.54 -7.31 -0.63
N PHE A 95 11.16 -7.31 -1.81
CA PHE A 95 11.46 -8.51 -2.58
C PHE A 95 12.95 -8.87 -2.45
N ASN A 96 13.25 -10.10 -2.04
CA ASN A 96 14.62 -10.65 -2.03
C ASN A 96 14.67 -11.90 -2.91
N GLY A 97 14.67 -11.72 -4.24
CA GLY A 97 14.91 -12.75 -5.26
C GLY A 97 13.84 -13.84 -5.41
N HIS A 98 13.50 -14.52 -4.32
CA HIS A 98 12.56 -15.66 -4.28
C HIS A 98 11.45 -15.50 -3.22
N THR A 99 11.59 -14.53 -2.31
CA THR A 99 10.64 -14.32 -1.20
C THR A 99 10.34 -12.86 -0.99
N ILE A 100 9.05 -12.54 -0.78
CA ILE A 100 8.62 -11.26 -0.24
C ILE A 100 8.86 -11.28 1.27
N PHE A 101 9.90 -10.59 1.73
CA PHE A 101 10.15 -10.43 3.17
C PHE A 101 9.34 -9.25 3.68
N TRP A 102 8.38 -9.57 4.53
CA TRP A 102 7.52 -8.59 5.17
C TRP A 102 8.19 -7.98 6.40
N LEU A 103 8.41 -6.66 6.36
CA LEU A 103 8.68 -5.85 7.56
C LEU A 103 7.36 -5.47 8.22
N MET A 104 6.61 -6.46 8.69
CA MET A 104 5.65 -6.24 9.78
C MET A 104 6.31 -6.80 11.03
N PRO A 105 6.51 -6.01 12.10
CA PRO A 105 6.90 -6.59 13.38
C PRO A 105 5.86 -7.65 13.74
N ARG A 106 6.33 -8.85 14.09
CA ARG A 106 5.48 -9.85 14.76
C ARG A 106 4.99 -9.17 16.04
N ASN A 107 3.67 -9.03 16.18
CA ASN A 107 2.96 -8.35 17.27
C ASN A 107 2.86 -6.82 17.12
N VAL A 108 1.67 -6.38 16.73
CA VAL A 108 1.02 -5.26 17.42
C VAL A 108 -0.35 -5.81 17.82
N HIS A 109 -0.51 -6.03 19.13
CA HIS A 109 -1.79 -6.34 19.77
C HIS A 109 -2.74 -5.15 19.63
#